data_AF-A0A3R6J340-F1
#
_entry.id   AF-A0A3R6J340-F1
#
_cell.length_a   1.000
_cell.length_b   1.000
_cell.length_c   1.000
_cell.angle_alpha   90.00
_cell.angle_beta   90.00
_cell.angle_gamma   90.00
#
_symmetry.space_group_name_H-M   'P 1'
#
loop_
_entity.id
_entity.type
_entity.pdbx_description
1 polymer ?
#
loop_
_entity_poly.entity_id
_entity_poly.type
_entity_poly.pdbx_seq_one_letter_code
_entity_poly.pdbx_strand_id
1 'polypeptide(L)'
;MKIHVEYGSEFKRQFKRLAKKYHSLKSDYDAWLDEIYKNPLVGDDLGGGVRKIRMTIADKGKGKSGGARILTLNVKVSEDGMNVTLLTIYERV
;
A
#
# COMPACT_ATOMS: atom_id res chain seq x y z
N MET A 1 -4.13 11.96 -14.40
CA MET A 1 -2.85 11.34 -14.02
C MET A 1 -2.91 9.84 -14.27
N LYS A 2 -2.05 9.31 -15.14
CA LYS A 2 -1.86 7.87 -15.38
C LYS A 2 -1.00 7.29 -14.26
N ILE A 3 -1.50 6.24 -13.61
CA ILE A 3 -0.82 5.60 -12.48
C ILE A 3 -0.52 4.15 -12.87
N HIS A 4 0.74 3.75 -12.70
CA HIS A 4 1.18 2.37 -12.87
C HIS A 4 1.65 1.83 -11.52
N VAL A 5 1.11 0.70 -11.09
CA VAL A 5 1.46 0.08 -9.81
C VAL A 5 2.34 -1.13 -10.04
N GLU A 6 3.51 -1.13 -9.40
CA GLU A 6 4.47 -2.23 -9.43
C GLU A 6 4.64 -2.85 -8.05
N TYR A 7 5.01 -4.12 -8.04
CA TYR A 7 5.09 -4.92 -6.82
C TYR A 7 6.52 -5.37 -6.57
N GLY A 8 7.16 -4.81 -5.54
CA GLY A 8 8.46 -5.26 -5.08
C GLY A 8 8.43 -6.71 -4.57
N SER A 9 9.58 -7.38 -4.64
CA SER A 9 9.73 -8.76 -4.17
C SER A 9 9.41 -8.92 -2.67
N GLU A 10 9.83 -7.95 -1.85
CA GLU A 10 9.53 -7.91 -0.42
C GLU A 10 8.04 -7.76 -0.16
N PHE A 11 7.37 -6.83 -0.85
CA PHE A 11 5.92 -6.67 -0.78
C PHE A 11 5.20 -7.98 -1.09
N LYS A 12 5.52 -8.63 -2.21
CA LYS A 12 4.89 -9.92 -2.59
C LYS A 12 5.07 -10.98 -1.49
N ARG A 13 6.27 -11.07 -0.91
CA ARG A 13 6.57 -12.02 0.16
C ARG A 13 5.74 -11.75 1.43
N GLN A 14 5.72 -10.51 1.90
CA GLN A 14 4.97 -10.15 3.11
C GLN A 14 3.47 -10.22 2.90
N PHE A 15 2.98 -9.78 1.73
CA PHE A 15 1.57 -9.86 1.39
C PHE A 15 1.09 -11.31 1.43
N LYS A 16 1.83 -12.26 0.84
CA LYS A 16 1.50 -13.68 0.90
C LYS A 16 1.46 -14.21 2.34
N ARG A 17 2.38 -13.76 3.21
CA ARG A 17 2.39 -14.14 4.62
C ARG A 17 1.17 -13.61 5.37
N LEU A 18 0.84 -12.33 5.17
CA LEU A 18 -0.32 -11.70 5.80
C LEU A 18 -1.64 -12.27 5.26
N ALA A 19 -1.73 -12.61 3.97
CA ALA A 19 -2.94 -13.18 3.36
C ALA A 19 -3.27 -14.59 3.90
N LYS A 20 -2.26 -15.32 4.39
CA LYS A 20 -2.48 -16.58 5.12
C LYS A 20 -3.02 -16.36 6.54
N LYS A 21 -2.72 -15.20 7.15
CA LYS A 21 -3.08 -14.85 8.52
C LYS A 21 -4.45 -14.17 8.60
N TYR A 22 -4.79 -13.37 7.59
CA TYR A 22 -6.01 -12.58 7.52
C TYR A 22 -6.75 -12.87 6.22
N HIS A 23 -7.94 -13.46 6.34
CA HIS A 23 -8.83 -13.77 5.24
C HIS A 23 -9.30 -12.50 4.51
N SER A 24 -9.53 -11.40 5.25
CA SER A 24 -9.97 -10.12 4.68
C SER A 24 -8.89 -9.38 3.89
N LEU A 25 -7.61 -9.77 4.00
CA LEU A 25 -6.51 -8.96 3.48
C LEU A 25 -6.63 -8.66 1.99
N LYS A 26 -7.10 -9.63 1.20
CA LYS A 26 -7.21 -9.45 -0.25
C LYS A 26 -8.25 -8.38 -0.60
N SER A 27 -9.45 -8.47 -0.03
CA SER A 27 -10.50 -7.47 -0.25
C SER A 27 -10.12 -6.10 0.34
N ASP A 28 -9.46 -6.08 1.50
CA ASP A 28 -8.96 -4.84 2.12
C ASP A 28 -7.92 -4.17 1.22
N TYR A 29 -7.06 -4.95 0.60
CA TYR A 29 -6.06 -4.49 -0.34
C TYR A 29 -6.67 -3.97 -1.64
N ASP A 30 -7.65 -4.67 -2.21
CA ASP A 30 -8.32 -4.23 -3.44
C ASP A 30 -9.02 -2.88 -3.23
N ALA A 31 -9.73 -2.71 -2.10
CA ALA A 31 -10.33 -1.44 -1.72
C ALA A 31 -9.29 -0.32 -1.53
N TRP A 32 -8.15 -0.66 -0.90
CA TRP A 32 -7.04 0.28 -0.74
C TRP A 32 -6.40 0.66 -2.08
N LEU A 33 -6.25 -0.28 -2.99
CA LEU A 33 -5.66 -0.05 -4.31
C LEU A 33 -6.50 0.93 -5.15
N ASP A 34 -7.84 0.84 -5.05
CA ASP A 34 -8.74 1.80 -5.66
C ASP A 34 -8.56 3.24 -5.12
N GLU A 35 -8.23 3.39 -3.82
CA GLU A 35 -7.89 4.70 -3.25
C GLU A 35 -6.58 5.25 -3.84
N ILE A 36 -5.58 4.38 -4.08
CA ILE A 36 -4.30 4.77 -4.68
C ILE A 36 -4.46 5.24 -6.13
N TYR A 37 -5.30 4.56 -6.91
CA TYR A 37 -5.59 5.00 -8.27
C TYR A 37 -6.32 6.34 -8.34
N LYS A 38 -7.06 6.71 -7.28
CA LYS A 38 -7.68 8.04 -7.18
C LYS A 38 -6.69 9.10 -6.73
N ASN A 39 -5.81 8.76 -5.80
CA ASN A 39 -4.79 9.67 -5.29
C ASN A 39 -3.52 8.89 -4.86
N PRO A 40 -2.45 8.88 -5.68
CA PRO A 40 -1.22 8.16 -5.36
C PRO A 40 -0.37 8.91 -4.33
N LEU A 41 -0.69 10.18 -4.03
CA LEU A 41 0.00 11.02 -3.06
C LEU A 41 -0.64 10.95 -1.67
N VAL A 42 -1.44 9.92 -1.37
CA VAL A 42 -1.98 9.71 -0.01
C VAL A 42 -0.90 9.27 0.97
N GLY A 43 -1.21 9.39 2.26
CA GLY A 43 -0.34 8.95 3.35
C GLY A 43 0.79 9.91 3.69
N ASP A 44 1.62 9.50 4.64
CA ASP A 44 2.70 10.31 5.18
C ASP A 44 3.87 10.30 4.18
N ASP A 45 4.33 11.48 3.76
CA ASP A 45 5.57 11.63 2.98
C ASP A 45 6.77 11.41 3.90
N LEU A 46 7.67 10.50 3.51
CA LEU A 46 8.91 10.20 4.25
C LEU A 46 10.15 10.78 3.55
N GLY A 47 9.98 11.51 2.45
CA GLY A 47 11.04 12.07 1.63
C GLY A 47 11.53 11.11 0.54
N GLY A 48 12.21 11.67 -0.47
CA GLY A 48 12.81 10.89 -1.58
C GLY A 48 11.79 10.12 -2.43
N GLY A 49 10.52 10.57 -2.46
CA GLY A 49 9.43 9.87 -3.13
C GLY A 49 8.88 8.69 -2.34
N VAL A 50 9.40 8.41 -1.14
CA VAL A 50 8.89 7.33 -0.29
C VAL A 50 7.68 7.81 0.50
N ARG A 51 6.60 7.03 0.48
CA ARG A 51 5.38 7.32 1.27
C ARG A 51 5.01 6.15 2.16
N LYS A 52 4.37 6.45 3.29
CA LYS A 52 3.84 5.47 4.24
C LYS A 52 2.34 5.60 4.35
N ILE A 53 1.64 4.55 3.93
CA ILE A 53 0.19 4.55 3.78
C ILE A 53 -0.41 3.56 4.79
N ARG A 54 -1.48 3.97 5.46
CA ARG A 54 -2.17 3.15 6.47
C ARG A 54 -3.35 2.44 5.83
N MET A 55 -3.37 1.12 5.91
CA MET A 55 -4.43 0.25 5.41
C MET A 55 -5.11 -0.43 6.59
N THR A 56 -6.44 -0.48 6.60
CA THR A 56 -7.17 -1.29 7.57
C THR A 56 -7.00 -2.78 7.22
N ILE A 57 -6.93 -3.64 8.22
CA ILE A 57 -7.15 -5.08 8.03
C ILE A 57 -8.42 -5.40 8.82
N ALA A 58 -9.52 -5.70 8.14
CA ALA A 58 -10.83 -5.85 8.77
C ALA A 58 -10.83 -6.96 9.85
N ASP A 59 -10.18 -8.09 9.57
CA ASP A 59 -10.02 -9.22 10.51
C ASP A 59 -9.40 -8.83 11.86
N LYS A 60 -8.68 -7.71 11.94
CA LYS A 60 -8.12 -7.23 13.21
C LYS A 60 -9.12 -6.50 14.10
N GLY A 61 -10.22 -5.98 13.55
CA GLY A 61 -11.22 -5.19 14.30
C GLY A 61 -10.69 -3.89 14.95
N LYS A 62 -9.46 -3.46 14.65
CA LYS A 62 -8.77 -2.32 15.28
C LYS A 62 -8.70 -1.06 14.40
N GLY A 63 -9.33 -1.07 13.22
CA GLY A 63 -9.26 0.03 12.26
C GLY A 63 -7.83 0.30 11.74
N LYS A 64 -7.58 1.52 11.23
CA LYS A 64 -6.30 1.91 10.61
C LYS A 64 -5.11 1.90 11.57
N SER A 65 -5.32 2.07 12.88
CA SER A 65 -4.24 2.13 13.86
C SER A 65 -3.58 0.77 14.09
N GLY A 66 -4.39 -0.30 14.10
CA GLY A 66 -3.94 -1.69 14.27
C GLY A 66 -3.77 -2.49 12.97
N GLY A 67 -4.15 -1.93 11.81
CA GLY A 67 -4.05 -2.57 10.50
C GLY A 67 -2.62 -2.73 9.96
N ALA A 68 -2.45 -2.53 8.65
CA ALA A 68 -1.17 -2.59 7.97
C ALA A 68 -0.63 -1.21 7.58
N ARG A 69 0.68 -1.16 7.37
CA ARG A 69 1.38 -0.07 6.69
C ARG A 69 1.98 -0.61 5.41
N ILE A 70 1.80 0.16 4.34
CA ILE A 70 2.44 -0.07 3.06
C ILE A 70 3.43 1.06 2.84
N LEU A 71 4.67 0.70 2.50
CA LEU A 71 5.66 1.66 2.02
C LEU A 71 5.67 1.64 0.50
N THR A 72 5.60 2.82 -0.11
CA THR A 72 5.65 2.98 -1.57
C THR A 72 6.82 3.86 -1.96
N LEU A 73 7.33 3.66 -3.17
CA LEU A 73 8.18 4.62 -3.87
C LEU A 73 7.39 5.19 -5.04
N ASN A 74 7.19 6.50 -5.02
CA ASN A 74 6.44 7.22 -6.04
C ASN A 74 7.42 7.97 -6.93
N VAL A 75 7.44 7.63 -8.22
CA VAL A 75 8.32 8.26 -9.22
C VAL A 75 7.44 8.93 -10.27
N LYS A 76 7.59 10.25 -10.42
CA LYS A 76 6.95 10.99 -11.52
C LYS A 76 7.69 10.65 -12.83
N VAL A 77 6.98 10.09 -13.79
CA VAL A 77 7.54 9.65 -15.08
C VAL A 77 7.19 10.58 -16.25
N SER A 78 6.19 11.45 -16.06
CA SER A 78 5.85 12.55 -16.98
C SER A 78 5.00 13.59 -16.26
N GLU A 79 4.58 14.67 -16.93
CA GLU A 79 3.71 15.70 -16.33
C GLU A 79 2.45 15.10 -15.69
N ASP A 80 1.85 14.11 -16.34
CA ASP A 80 0.63 13.41 -15.94
C ASP A 80 0.84 11.94 -15.58
N GLY A 81 2.08 11.48 -15.37
CA GLY A 81 2.41 10.07 -15.16
C GLY A 81 3.13 9.81 -13.84
N MET A 82 2.68 8.80 -13.10
CA MET A 82 3.34 8.35 -11.87
C MET A 82 3.44 6.83 -11.79
N ASN A 83 4.63 6.33 -11.50
CA ASN A 83 4.86 4.95 -11.11
C ASN A 83 4.85 4.86 -9.58
N VAL A 84 4.11 3.90 -9.05
CA VAL A 84 4.01 3.60 -7.61
C VAL A 84 4.50 2.18 -7.39
N THR A 85 5.72 2.04 -6.86
CA THR A 85 6.26 0.74 -6.50
C THR A 85 5.93 0.43 -5.05
N LEU A 86 5.19 -0.66 -4.81
CA LEU A 86 4.92 -1.17 -3.47
C LEU A 86 6.18 -1.86 -2.94
N LEU A 87 6.87 -1.23 -1.99
CA LEU A 87 8.15 -1.70 -1.46
C LEU A 87 7.95 -2.84 -0.48
N THR A 88 7.08 -2.64 0.52
CA THR A 88 6.77 -3.64 1.54
C THR A 88 5.43 -3.35 2.20
N ILE A 89 4.86 -4.38 2.82
CA ILE A 89 3.68 -4.31 3.69
C ILE A 89 4.01 -4.97 5.02
N TYR A 90 3.63 -4.33 6.13
CA TYR A 90 3.75 -4.92 7.45
C TYR A 90 2.56 -4.54 8.32
N GLU A 91 2.17 -5.45 9.20
CA GLU A 91 1.16 -5.17 10.20
C GLU A 91 1.75 -4.40 11.40
N ARG A 92 0.98 -3.49 12.01
CA ARG A 92 1.33 -3.01 13.36
C ARG A 92 0.89 -4.05 14.38
N VAL A 93 1.70 -4.25 15.41
CA VAL A 93 1.27 -4.93 16.65
C VAL A 93 0.37 -3.98 17.45
#